data_AF-A7E725-F1
#
_entry.id   AF-A7E725-F1
#
_cell.length_a   1.000
_cell.length_b   1.000
_cell.length_c   1.000
_cell.angle_alpha   90.00
_cell.angle_beta   90.00
_cell.angle_gamma   90.00
#
_symmetry.space_group_name_H-M   'P 1'
#
loop_
_entity.id
_entity.type
_entity.pdbx_description
1 polymer ?
#
loop_
_entity_poly.entity_id
_entity_poly.type
_entity_poly.pdbx_seq_one_letter_code
_entity_poly.pdbx_strand_id
1 'polypeptide(L)'
;MARTALRDTILPVGGGTTGTNPIFASAASDVVTDLYILHRNKAVYGENVEEFDPDRWNRITPRRWEFMGFSGGARGFGGQQKALMKASYVLAVLARRFERIESGDERGWAGNVKLIARNVNGCKVAFY
;
A
#
# COMPACT_ATOMS: atom_id res chain seq x y z
N MET A 1 7.94 6.49 2.77
CA MET A 1 7.56 7.91 2.92
C MET A 1 8.41 8.52 4.03
N ALA A 2 9.16 9.59 3.76
CA ALA A 2 10.11 10.13 4.74
C ALA A 2 9.60 11.40 5.45
N ARG A 3 10.04 11.57 6.70
CA ARG A 3 9.88 12.78 7.51
C ARG A 3 11.19 13.05 8.23
N THR A 4 11.68 14.28 8.16
CA THR A 4 12.86 14.71 8.89
C THR A 4 12.46 15.26 10.25
N ALA A 5 13.13 14.81 11.32
CA ALA A 5 12.95 15.31 12.67
C ALA A 5 13.44 16.76 12.76
N LEU A 6 12.56 17.69 13.13
CA LEU A 6 12.90 19.12 13.21
C LEU A 6 13.69 19.47 14.49
N ARG A 7 13.65 18.58 15.48
CA ARG A 7 14.33 18.66 16.78
C ARG A 7 14.50 17.25 17.29
N ASP A 8 15.34 17.10 18.32
CA ASP A 8 15.47 15.85 19.05
C ASP A 8 14.08 15.35 19.47
N THR A 9 13.78 14.13 19.03
CA THR A 9 12.45 13.53 19.12
C THR A 9 12.60 12.10 19.61
N ILE A 10 11.73 11.69 20.52
CA ILE A 10 11.63 10.31 20.97
C ILE A 10 10.34 9.71 20.39
N LEU A 11 10.48 8.66 19.58
CA LEU A 11 9.35 7.83 19.21
C LEU A 11 9.04 6.90 20.39
N PRO A 12 7.77 6.76 20.80
CA PRO A 12 7.43 6.09 22.05
C PRO A 12 7.69 4.58 22.03
N VAL A 13 7.65 3.96 20.85
CA VAL A 13 7.80 2.51 20.64
C VAL A 13 8.52 2.24 19.30
N GLY A 14 8.95 1.00 19.11
CA GLY A 14 9.57 0.50 17.87
C GLY A 14 11.02 0.02 18.06
N GLY A 15 11.64 0.34 19.19
CA GLY A 15 13.03 -0.01 19.49
C GLY A 15 13.18 -1.29 20.32
N GLY A 16 14.42 -1.75 20.45
CA GLY A 16 14.77 -2.98 21.19
C GLY A 16 14.34 -4.25 20.45
N THR A 17 14.66 -5.42 21.03
CA THR A 17 14.36 -6.73 20.43
C THR A 17 12.87 -7.05 20.40
N THR A 18 12.09 -6.47 21.31
CA THR A 18 10.63 -6.64 21.43
C THR A 18 9.84 -5.56 20.70
N GLY A 19 10.49 -4.52 20.15
CA GLY A 19 9.83 -3.39 19.50
C GLY A 19 9.06 -2.46 20.44
N THR A 20 9.19 -2.61 21.76
CA THR A 20 8.46 -1.81 22.76
C THR A 20 9.25 -0.63 23.30
N ASN A 21 10.57 -0.59 23.08
CA ASN A 21 11.41 0.46 23.64
C ASN A 21 11.30 1.75 22.80
N PRO A 22 11.53 2.92 23.42
CA PRO A 22 11.58 4.17 22.69
C PRO A 22 12.75 4.21 21.69
N ILE A 23 12.58 4.96 20.61
CA ILE A 23 13.63 5.25 19.62
C ILE A 23 13.98 6.73 19.71
N PHE A 24 15.24 7.05 19.93
CA PHE A 24 15.75 8.40 19.81
C PHE A 24 16.03 8.73 18.34
N ALA A 25 15.42 9.80 17.84
CA ALA A 25 15.68 10.41 16.54
C ALA A 25 16.24 11.82 16.77
N SER A 26 17.52 12.02 16.50
CA SER A 26 18.13 13.35 16.65
C SER A 26 17.54 14.33 15.65
N ALA A 27 17.66 15.63 15.92
CA ALA A 27 17.37 16.66 14.94
C ALA A 27 18.06 16.36 13.59
N ALA A 28 17.38 16.65 12.50
CA ALA A 28 17.75 16.33 11.12
C ALA A 28 17.77 14.82 10.75
N SER A 29 17.41 13.91 11.66
CA SER A 29 17.25 12.48 11.31
C SER A 29 16.04 12.26 10.42
N ASP A 30 16.20 11.46 9.36
CA ASP A 30 15.10 11.01 8.53
C ASP A 30 14.43 9.75 9.09
N VAL A 31 13.12 9.82 9.29
CA VAL A 31 12.26 8.71 9.67
C VAL A 31 11.46 8.29 8.45
N VAL A 32 11.65 7.05 8.01
CA VAL A 32 10.97 6.50 6.84
C VAL A 32 9.92 5.49 7.26
N THR A 33 8.68 5.74 6.86
CA THR A 33 7.62 4.75 6.93
C THR A 33 7.75 3.78 5.76
N ASP A 34 7.94 2.50 6.09
CA ASP A 34 7.86 1.39 5.14
C ASP A 34 6.40 0.96 4.98
N LEU A 35 5.80 1.35 3.84
CA LEU A 35 4.43 0.97 3.52
C LEU A 35 4.30 -0.50 3.09
N TYR A 36 5.37 -1.09 2.55
CA TYR A 36 5.37 -2.47 2.10
C TYR A 36 5.20 -3.42 3.28
N ILE A 37 5.95 -3.18 4.36
CA ILE A 37 5.85 -3.96 5.60
C ILE A 37 4.53 -3.64 6.31
N LEU A 38 4.13 -2.37 6.39
CA LEU A 38 2.88 -1.97 7.04
C LEU A 38 1.67 -2.70 6.46
N HIS A 39 1.55 -2.72 5.13
CA HIS A 39 0.44 -3.40 4.42
C HIS A 39 0.58 -4.93 4.40
N ARG A 40 1.63 -5.48 5.02
CA ARG A 40 1.88 -6.92 5.22
C ARG A 40 1.78 -7.37 6.67
N ASN A 41 1.32 -6.49 7.55
CA ASN A 41 1.12 -6.86 8.94
C ASN A 41 -0.02 -7.88 9.08
N LYS A 42 0.34 -9.15 9.32
CA LYS A 42 -0.61 -10.25 9.48
C LYS A 42 -1.61 -10.04 10.62
N ALA A 43 -1.26 -9.28 11.66
CA ALA A 43 -2.20 -8.95 12.73
C ALA A 43 -3.36 -8.06 12.27
N VAL A 44 -3.16 -7.28 11.19
CA VAL A 44 -4.20 -6.41 10.61
C VAL A 44 -4.87 -7.10 9.42
N TYR A 45 -4.07 -7.69 8.54
CA TYR A 45 -4.55 -8.18 7.24
C TYR A 45 -4.87 -9.68 7.24
N GLY A 46 -4.44 -10.45 8.24
CA GLY A 46 -4.57 -11.90 8.30
C GLY A 46 -3.37 -12.65 7.71
N GLU A 47 -3.33 -13.97 7.92
CA GLU A 47 -2.19 -14.81 7.51
C GLU A 47 -2.00 -14.88 6.00
N ASN A 48 -3.08 -14.79 5.23
CA ASN A 48 -3.05 -14.86 3.77
C ASN A 48 -2.71 -13.50 3.12
N VAL A 49 -1.96 -12.62 3.79
CA VAL A 49 -1.71 -11.23 3.34
C VAL A 49 -1.02 -11.10 1.98
N GLU A 50 -0.29 -12.13 1.54
CA GLU A 50 0.35 -12.16 0.22
C GLU A 50 -0.60 -12.54 -0.92
N GLU A 51 -1.83 -12.99 -0.61
CA GLU A 51 -2.84 -13.32 -1.60
C GLU A 51 -3.64 -12.09 -2.05
N PHE A 52 -3.91 -12.01 -3.35
CA PHE A 52 -4.84 -11.03 -3.90
C PHE A 52 -6.28 -11.44 -3.59
N ASP A 53 -6.79 -10.92 -2.47
CA ASP A 53 -8.15 -11.17 -1.98
C ASP A 53 -8.90 -9.83 -1.83
N PRO A 54 -9.72 -9.45 -2.83
CA PRO A 54 -10.56 -8.26 -2.75
C PRO A 54 -11.62 -8.32 -1.64
N ASP A 55 -12.13 -9.51 -1.31
CA ASP A 55 -13.17 -9.71 -0.30
C ASP A 55 -12.63 -9.54 1.13
N ARG A 56 -11.30 -9.49 1.30
CA ARG A 56 -10.65 -9.11 2.55
C ARG A 56 -11.26 -7.86 3.18
N TRP A 57 -11.56 -6.85 2.36
CA TRP A 57 -12.13 -5.57 2.83
C TRP A 57 -13.54 -5.68 3.41
N ASN A 58 -14.25 -6.78 3.16
CA ASN A 58 -15.53 -7.07 3.81
C ASN A 58 -15.35 -7.65 5.22
N ARG A 59 -14.14 -8.14 5.53
CA ARG A 59 -13.82 -8.86 6.77
C ARG A 59 -12.99 -8.04 7.75
N ILE A 60 -12.27 -7.02 7.26
CA ILE A 60 -11.40 -6.17 8.07
C ILE A 60 -11.73 -4.68 7.90
N THR A 61 -11.43 -3.89 8.92
CA THR A 61 -11.49 -2.43 8.84
C THR A 61 -10.24 -1.85 9.49
N PRO A 62 -9.14 -1.72 8.72
CA PRO A 62 -7.89 -1.19 9.23
C PRO A 62 -8.09 0.24 9.73
N ARG A 63 -7.44 0.57 10.84
CA ARG A 63 -7.38 1.94 11.36
C ARG A 63 -6.61 2.84 10.39
N ARG A 64 -6.78 4.14 10.54
CA ARG A 64 -6.21 5.18 9.66
C ARG A 64 -4.71 5.03 9.38
N TRP A 65 -3.93 4.60 10.37
CA TRP A 65 -2.47 4.45 10.25
C TRP A 65 -2.02 3.02 9.93
N GLU A 66 -2.95 2.07 9.90
CA GLU A 66 -2.71 0.69 9.49
C GLU A 66 -2.81 0.55 7.96
N PHE A 67 -3.74 1.29 7.33
CA PHE A 67 -3.82 1.38 5.87
C PHE A 67 -3.52 2.79 5.35
N MET A 68 -2.29 2.99 4.87
CA MET A 68 -1.84 4.23 4.24
C MET A 68 -1.71 4.17 2.71
N GLY A 69 -2.71 3.63 2.00
CA GLY A 69 -2.70 3.53 0.52
C GLY A 69 -2.62 4.88 -0.22
N PHE A 70 -3.05 5.97 0.41
CA PHE A 70 -2.99 7.34 -0.12
C PHE A 70 -2.24 8.30 0.82
N SER A 71 -1.36 7.76 1.68
CA SER A 71 -0.73 8.50 2.78
C SER A 71 -1.76 9.06 3.79
N GLY A 72 -1.33 9.92 4.73
CA GLY A 72 -2.17 10.47 5.79
C GLY A 72 -1.66 11.80 6.33
N GLY A 73 -2.48 12.44 7.18
CA GLY A 73 -2.21 13.76 7.75
C GLY A 73 -2.38 14.91 6.75
N ALA A 74 -1.89 16.10 7.11
CA ALA A 74 -2.02 17.31 6.29
C ALA A 74 -1.29 17.25 4.93
N ARG A 75 -0.40 16.26 4.73
CA ARG A 75 0.31 16.01 3.46
C ARG A 75 -0.13 14.70 2.78
N GLY A 76 -1.29 14.16 3.16
CA GLY A 76 -1.90 13.04 2.47
C GLY A 76 -2.25 13.39 1.02
N PHE A 77 -2.46 12.39 0.17
CA PHE A 77 -2.80 12.63 -1.23
C PHE A 77 -4.24 13.18 -1.36
N GLY A 78 -4.36 14.48 -1.64
CA GLY A 78 -5.66 15.15 -1.79
C GLY A 78 -6.53 14.64 -2.94
N GLY A 79 -5.95 13.88 -3.88
CA GLY A 79 -6.67 13.30 -5.01
C GLY A 79 -7.32 11.94 -4.75
N GLN A 80 -7.34 11.45 -3.49
CA GLN A 80 -7.81 10.10 -3.16
C GLN A 80 -9.21 9.80 -3.72
N GLN A 81 -10.19 10.68 -3.48
CA GLN A 81 -11.56 10.48 -3.94
C GLN A 81 -11.65 10.45 -5.48
N LYS A 82 -10.88 11.30 -6.15
CA LYS A 82 -10.82 11.33 -7.63
C LYS A 82 -10.17 10.07 -8.18
N ALA A 83 -9.11 9.56 -7.54
CA ALA A 83 -8.44 8.34 -7.95
C ALA A 83 -9.36 7.13 -7.81
N LEU A 84 -10.02 6.99 -6.65
CA LEU A 84 -11.00 5.92 -6.41
C LEU A 84 -12.16 5.99 -7.40
N MET A 85 -12.75 7.16 -7.61
CA MET A 85 -13.83 7.36 -8.59
C MET A 85 -13.42 6.90 -9.99
N LYS A 86 -12.24 7.31 -10.46
CA LYS A 86 -11.74 6.92 -11.78
C LYS A 86 -11.45 5.42 -11.88
N ALA A 87 -10.83 4.84 -10.87
CA ALA A 87 -10.55 3.40 -10.83
C ALA A 87 -11.85 2.59 -10.85
N SER A 88 -12.81 2.93 -9.99
CA SER A 88 -14.14 2.30 -9.95
C SER A 88 -14.88 2.44 -11.28
N TYR A 89 -14.83 3.62 -11.91
CA TYR A 89 -15.43 3.83 -13.23
C TYR A 89 -14.81 2.92 -14.29
N VAL A 90 -13.47 2.87 -14.38
CA VAL A 90 -12.77 2.02 -15.36
C VAL A 90 -13.12 0.55 -15.13
N LEU A 91 -13.09 0.06 -13.89
CA LEU A 91 -13.46 -1.31 -13.55
C LEU A 91 -14.90 -1.64 -13.97
N ALA A 92 -15.85 -0.73 -13.69
CA ALA A 92 -17.25 -0.91 -14.06
C ALA A 92 -17.47 -0.88 -15.58
N VAL A 93 -16.68 -0.12 -16.34
CA VAL A 93 -16.73 -0.12 -17.81
C VAL A 93 -16.15 -1.41 -18.37
N LEU A 94 -15.02 -1.87 -17.85
CA LEU A 94 -14.40 -3.13 -18.27
C LEU A 94 -15.35 -4.31 -18.06
N ALA A 95 -15.96 -4.42 -16.87
CA ALA A 95 -16.90 -5.49 -16.53
C ALA A 95 -18.21 -5.45 -17.35
N ARG A 96 -18.61 -4.28 -17.85
CA ARG A 96 -19.82 -4.15 -18.70
C ARG A 96 -19.54 -4.42 -20.18
N ARG A 97 -18.34 -4.10 -20.65
CA ARG A 97 -18.01 -4.07 -22.08
C ARG A 97 -17.46 -5.40 -22.60
N PHE A 98 -16.80 -6.15 -21.74
CA PHE A 98 -16.11 -7.38 -22.11
C PHE A 98 -16.61 -8.52 -21.25
N GLU A 99 -16.88 -9.65 -21.88
CA GLU A 99 -17.29 -10.87 -21.20
C GLU A 99 -16.09 -11.52 -20.51
N ARG A 100 -14.91 -11.44 -21.13
CA ARG A 100 -13.67 -12.01 -20.60
C ARG A 100 -12.49 -11.07 -20.76
N ILE A 101 -11.60 -11.14 -19.77
CA ILE A 101 -10.33 -10.42 -19.74
C ILE A 101 -9.25 -11.45 -19.39
N GLU A 102 -8.30 -11.66 -20.29
CA GLU A 102 -7.27 -12.69 -20.13
C GLU A 102 -5.87 -12.08 -20.17
N SER A 103 -4.92 -12.68 -19.43
CA SER A 103 -3.52 -12.31 -19.51
C SER A 103 -2.95 -12.73 -20.86
N GLY A 104 -2.38 -11.78 -21.61
CA GLY A 104 -1.58 -12.05 -22.80
C GLY A 104 -0.11 -12.34 -22.47
N ASP A 105 0.20 -12.65 -21.21
CA ASP A 105 1.52 -13.02 -20.73
C ASP A 105 1.41 -14.25 -19.83
N GLU A 106 2.14 -15.30 -20.17
CA GLU A 106 2.17 -16.56 -19.42
C GLU A 106 3.14 -16.50 -18.23
N ARG A 107 4.01 -15.49 -18.18
CA ARG A 107 4.98 -15.34 -17.11
C ARG A 107 4.29 -14.85 -15.85
N GLY A 108 4.75 -15.36 -14.71
CA GLY A 108 4.34 -14.85 -13.40
C GLY A 108 4.71 -13.37 -13.19
N TRP A 109 4.16 -12.80 -12.13
CA TRP A 109 4.49 -11.43 -11.73
C TRP A 109 5.98 -11.31 -11.39
N ALA A 110 6.63 -10.29 -11.94
CA ALA A 110 8.00 -9.92 -11.59
C ALA A 110 8.01 -8.43 -11.21
N GLY A 111 8.12 -8.18 -9.90
CA GLY A 111 7.99 -6.84 -9.34
C GLY A 111 9.17 -5.93 -9.59
N ASN A 112 8.88 -4.67 -9.90
CA ASN A 112 9.80 -3.56 -9.74
C ASN A 112 9.15 -2.47 -8.90
N VAL A 113 9.75 -2.18 -7.75
CA VAL A 113 9.29 -1.13 -6.84
C VAL A 113 10.11 0.14 -7.10
N LYS A 114 9.43 1.18 -7.59
CA LYS A 114 9.97 2.55 -7.69
C LYS A 114 9.23 3.41 -6.66
N LEU A 115 8.32 4.27 -7.14
CA LEU A 115 7.33 4.96 -6.31
C LEU A 115 6.07 4.11 -6.09
N ILE A 116 5.68 3.35 -7.12
CA ILE A 116 4.63 2.34 -7.10
C ILE A 116 5.21 1.03 -7.62
N ALA A 117 4.62 -0.10 -7.20
CA ALA A 117 4.98 -1.40 -7.75
C ALA A 117 4.42 -1.54 -9.16
N ARG A 118 5.23 -2.07 -10.08
CA ARG A 118 4.79 -2.47 -11.42
C ARG A 118 5.36 -3.83 -11.77
N ASN A 119 4.67 -4.57 -12.64
CA ASN A 119 5.26 -5.74 -13.27
C ASN A 119 6.27 -5.29 -14.33
N VAL A 120 7.51 -5.79 -14.27
CA VAL A 120 8.56 -5.50 -15.27
C VAL A 120 8.16 -5.93 -16.67
N ASN A 121 7.33 -6.96 -16.77
CA ASN A 121 6.83 -7.51 -18.03
C ASN A 121 5.71 -6.68 -18.66
N GLY A 122 5.21 -5.66 -17.96
CA GLY A 122 4.04 -4.87 -18.37
C GLY A 122 2.72 -5.54 -18.00
N CYS A 123 1.65 -5.16 -18.69
CA CYS A 123 0.30 -5.71 -18.52
C CYS A 123 -0.27 -5.96 -19.92
N LYS A 124 0.00 -7.14 -20.47
CA LYS A 124 -0.55 -7.56 -21.76
C LYS A 124 -1.90 -8.21 -21.50
N VAL A 125 -2.94 -7.72 -22.17
CA VAL A 125 -4.32 -8.13 -21.89
C VAL A 125 -5.07 -8.33 -23.20
N ALA A 126 -5.80 -9.44 -23.30
CA ALA A 126 -6.79 -9.67 -24.34
C ALA A 126 -8.19 -9.42 -23.78
N PHE A 127 -9.03 -8.73 -24.56
CA PHE A 127 -10.41 -8.42 -24.22
C PHE A 127 -11.34 -9.11 -25.22
N TYR A 128 -12.38 -9.78 -24.72
CA TYR A 128 -13.36 -10.51 -25.52
C TYR A 128 -14.77 -10.02 -25.22
#